data_AF-A0A7V4D6E3-F1
#
_entry.id   AF-A0A7V4D6E3-F1
#
_cell.length_a   1.000
_cell.length_b   1.000
_cell.length_c   1.000
_cell.angle_alpha   90.00
_cell.angle_beta   90.00
_cell.angle_gamma   90.00
#
_symmetry.space_group_name_H-M   'P 1'
#
loop_
_entity.id
_entity.type
_entity.pdbx_description
1 polymer ?
#
loop_
_entity_poly.entity_id
_entity_poly.type
_entity_poly.pdbx_seq_one_letter_code
_entity_poly.pdbx_strand_id
1 'polypeptide(L)'
;ETSKTVLYNGQTGEPFEGEVMVGYIYMLKLAHMVDDKIHARSTGPYSLVTQQPLGGKAQFGGQRLGEMEVWALEAYGAAYTLQELLTVKSDDMLGRARIYEAIVKGINTTSPGIPESFNVLVQELRGLALDVRIYDENGNEINLSEWSEGLNKPKRKIKLETLENE
;
A
#
# COMPACT_ATOMS: atom_id res chain seq x y z
N GLU A 1 18.88 33.63 46.98
CA GLU A 1 19.21 34.11 45.63
C GLU A 1 18.31 33.40 44.63
N THR A 2 17.76 34.13 43.65
CA THR A 2 16.92 33.56 42.58
C THR A 2 17.79 32.71 41.65
N SER A 3 17.40 31.46 41.36
CA SER A 3 18.11 30.55 40.43
C SER A 3 17.90 30.93 38.94
N LYS A 4 17.78 32.22 38.65
CA LYS A 4 17.49 32.77 37.31
C LYS A 4 18.62 33.71 36.89
N THR A 5 18.91 33.74 35.60
CA THR A 5 20.00 34.53 35.01
C THR A 5 19.54 35.14 33.68
N VAL A 6 20.08 36.31 33.32
CA VAL A 6 19.87 36.92 32.00
C VAL A 6 20.62 36.09 30.94
N LEU A 7 19.88 35.51 29.99
CA LEU A 7 20.46 34.87 28.81
C LEU A 7 20.49 35.87 27.63
N TYR A 8 21.38 35.64 26.68
CA TYR A 8 21.47 36.40 25.44
C TYR A 8 21.12 35.50 24.25
N ASN A 9 20.40 36.04 23.27
CA ASN A 9 20.07 35.31 22.05
C ASN A 9 21.34 35.12 21.20
N GLY A 10 21.71 33.86 20.93
CA GLY A 10 22.90 33.52 20.15
C GLY A 10 22.86 33.92 18.67
N GLN A 11 21.70 34.29 18.13
CA GLN A 11 21.55 34.77 16.75
C GLN A 11 21.63 36.30 16.63
N THR A 12 21.10 37.07 17.60
CA THR A 12 21.01 38.54 17.53
C THR A 12 21.95 39.28 18.47
N GLY A 13 22.40 38.64 19.55
CA GLY A 13 23.23 39.27 20.59
C GLY A 13 22.47 40.09 21.63
N GLU A 14 21.14 40.23 21.49
CA GLU A 14 20.29 40.95 22.43
C GLU A 14 19.91 40.06 23.65
N PRO A 15 19.69 40.66 24.84
CA PRO A 15 19.21 39.92 26.00
C PRO A 15 17.77 39.43 25.82
N PHE A 16 17.44 38.27 26.39
CA PHE A 16 16.04 37.83 26.48
C PHE A 16 15.22 38.78 27.36
N GLU A 17 13.93 38.94 27.06
CA GLU A 17 13.03 39.88 27.77
C GLU A 17 12.86 39.57 29.28
N GLY A 18 13.13 38.33 29.70
CA GLY A 18 13.04 37.91 31.09
C GLY A 18 14.18 36.99 31.52
N GLU A 19 14.43 36.93 32.83
CA GLU A 19 15.43 36.02 33.40
C GLU A 19 15.00 34.55 33.26
N VAL A 20 15.92 33.71 32.80
CA VAL A 20 15.68 32.28 32.53
C VAL A 20 16.34 31.45 33.63
N MET A 21 15.69 30.37 34.06
CA MET A 21 16.30 29.39 34.97
C MET A 21 17.36 28.59 34.22
N VAL A 22 18.60 28.63 34.71
CA VAL A 22 19.71 27.86 34.15
C VAL A 22 20.29 26.99 35.26
N GLY A 23 20.58 25.73 34.93
CA GLY A 23 21.14 24.79 35.88
C GLY A 23 21.71 23.56 35.20
N TYR A 24 22.36 22.71 35.99
CA TYR A 24 22.88 21.44 35.53
C TYR A 24 21.78 20.38 35.64
N ILE A 25 21.42 19.80 34.50
CA ILE A 25 20.48 18.68 34.42
C ILE A 25 21.22 17.45 33.89
N TYR A 26 20.97 16.31 34.53
CA TYR A 26 21.46 15.03 34.05
C TYR A 26 20.48 14.48 33.01
N MET A 27 20.91 14.45 31.74
CA MET A 27 20.10 13.92 30.64
C MET A 27 20.65 12.56 30.18
N LEU A 28 19.75 11.60 30.00
CA LEU A 28 20.07 10.28 29.46
C LEU A 28 19.71 10.18 27.99
N LYS A 29 20.62 9.63 27.19
CA LYS A 29 20.35 9.26 25.80
C LYS A 29 19.77 7.84 25.76
N LEU A 30 18.53 7.71 25.31
CA LEU A 30 17.89 6.41 25.12
C LEU A 30 18.43 5.70 23.87
N ALA A 31 18.43 4.37 23.87
CA ALA A 31 18.79 3.53 22.74
C ALA A 31 17.70 3.47 21.65
N HIS A 32 17.11 4.62 21.32
CA HIS A 32 16.06 4.79 20.32
C HIS A 32 16.52 5.78 19.25
N MET A 33 17.52 5.38 18.48
CA MET A 33 18.05 6.21 17.40
C MET A 33 17.17 6.13 16.16
N VAL A 34 17.09 7.24 15.42
CA VAL A 34 16.37 7.31 14.15
C VAL A 34 17.01 6.36 13.12
N ASP A 35 18.33 6.24 13.14
CA ASP A 35 19.09 5.33 12.27
C ASP A 35 18.60 3.87 12.38
N ASP A 36 18.19 3.45 13.58
CA ASP A 36 17.65 2.12 13.83
C ASP A 36 16.19 1.96 13.39
N LYS A 37 15.44 3.06 13.24
CA LYS A 37 14.00 3.06 12.97
C LYS A 37 13.63 3.37 11.53
N ILE A 38 14.46 4.11 10.79
CA ILE A 38 14.19 4.38 9.36
C ILE A 38 14.16 3.05 8.60
N HIS A 39 13.11 2.87 7.79
CA HIS A 39 12.91 1.71 6.93
C HIS A 39 12.12 2.12 5.69
N ALA A 40 12.54 1.63 4.52
CA ALA A 40 11.85 1.85 3.26
C ALA A 40 11.92 0.58 2.41
N ARG A 41 10.88 0.37 1.60
CA ARG A 41 10.75 -0.80 0.72
C ARG A 41 10.18 -0.37 -0.62
N SER A 42 10.80 -0.86 -1.71
CA SER A 42 10.24 -0.81 -3.06
C SER A 42 9.69 -2.18 -3.45
N THR A 43 10.55 -3.20 -3.51
CA THR A 43 10.21 -4.61 -3.72
C THR A 43 10.92 -5.47 -2.65
N GLY A 44 10.53 -6.73 -2.50
CA GLY A 44 11.11 -7.60 -1.47
C GLY A 44 10.47 -8.98 -1.42
N PRO A 45 10.76 -9.77 -0.38
CA PRO A 45 10.19 -11.10 -0.22
C PRO A 45 8.68 -11.04 0.10
N TYR A 46 8.00 -12.12 -0.27
CA TYR A 46 6.56 -12.33 -0.10
C TYR A 46 6.29 -13.64 0.63
N SER A 47 5.16 -13.70 1.32
CA SER A 47 4.64 -14.92 1.94
C SER A 47 4.35 -15.98 0.87
N LEU A 48 4.67 -17.24 1.16
CA LEU A 48 4.41 -18.36 0.26
C LEU A 48 2.91 -18.59 0.03
N VAL A 49 2.10 -18.40 1.07
CA VAL A 49 0.66 -18.72 1.04
C VAL A 49 -0.15 -17.52 0.53
N THR A 50 -0.06 -16.39 1.23
CA THR A 50 -0.91 -15.22 0.93
C THR A 50 -0.36 -14.31 -0.16
N GLN A 51 0.87 -14.55 -0.63
CA GLN A 51 1.59 -13.68 -1.57
C GLN A 51 1.72 -12.21 -1.15
N GLN A 52 1.43 -11.88 0.12
CA GLN A 52 1.59 -10.54 0.67
C GLN A 52 3.04 -10.25 1.08
N PRO A 53 3.47 -8.98 1.07
CA PRO A 53 4.76 -8.55 1.61
C PRO A 53 5.00 -9.06 3.03
N LEU A 54 6.19 -9.61 3.30
CA LEU A 54 6.57 -9.96 4.69
C LEU A 54 6.63 -8.71 5.58
N GLY A 55 6.48 -8.88 6.89
CA GLY A 55 6.56 -7.80 7.87
C GLY A 55 7.95 -7.65 8.50
N GLY A 56 8.26 -6.44 8.99
CA GLY A 56 9.44 -6.17 9.82
C GLY A 56 10.68 -5.69 9.07
N LYS A 57 11.44 -4.78 9.69
CA LYS A 57 12.64 -4.16 9.10
C LYS A 57 13.71 -5.20 8.70
N ALA A 58 13.92 -6.22 9.53
CA ALA A 58 14.93 -7.26 9.27
C ALA A 58 14.65 -8.11 8.02
N GLN A 59 13.39 -8.22 7.61
CA GLN A 59 12.97 -9.00 6.43
C GLN A 59 12.72 -8.12 5.20
N PHE A 60 13.20 -6.87 5.23
CA PHE A 60 12.84 -5.85 4.24
C PHE A 60 11.32 -5.77 4.03
N GLY A 61 10.58 -5.81 5.14
CA GLY A 61 9.14 -5.98 5.15
C GLY A 61 8.38 -4.76 4.64
N GLY A 62 7.15 -4.98 4.17
CA GLY A 62 6.22 -3.93 3.82
C GLY A 62 5.60 -3.29 5.06
N GLN A 63 5.04 -2.09 4.88
CA GLN A 63 4.21 -1.47 5.90
C GLN A 63 2.82 -2.11 5.87
N ARG A 64 2.26 -2.39 7.04
CA ARG A 64 0.88 -2.87 7.15
C ARG A 64 -0.07 -1.70 6.88
N LEU A 65 -0.93 -1.87 5.88
CA LEU A 65 -2.16 -1.11 5.75
C LEU A 65 -3.25 -1.85 6.53
N GLY A 66 -3.67 -1.31 7.67
CA GLY A 66 -4.71 -1.90 8.50
C GLY A 66 -6.10 -1.43 8.09
N GLU A 67 -7.09 -1.99 8.78
CA GLU A 67 -8.50 -1.66 8.58
C GLU A 67 -8.79 -0.16 8.81
N MET A 68 -8.14 0.45 9.80
CA MET A 68 -8.30 1.88 10.09
C MET A 68 -7.75 2.76 8.95
N GLU A 69 -6.64 2.38 8.33
CA GLU A 69 -6.10 3.11 7.18
C GLU A 69 -6.93 2.89 5.92
N VAL A 70 -7.55 1.72 5.75
CA VAL A 70 -8.53 1.47 4.70
C VAL A 70 -9.73 2.41 4.86
N TRP A 71 -10.31 2.51 6.06
CA TRP A 71 -11.41 3.44 6.32
C TRP A 71 -11.05 4.89 6.02
N ALA A 72 -9.82 5.30 6.32
CA ALA A 72 -9.35 6.63 6.00
C ALA A 72 -9.38 6.88 4.47
N LEU A 73 -8.89 5.93 3.66
CA LEU A 73 -8.91 6.04 2.20
C LEU A 73 -10.32 6.01 1.61
N GLU A 74 -11.21 5.19 2.19
CA GLU A 74 -12.62 5.14 1.82
C GLU A 74 -13.33 6.48 2.11
N ALA A 75 -13.08 7.08 3.27
CA ALA A 75 -13.64 8.37 3.64
C ALA A 75 -13.18 9.51 2.72
N TYR A 76 -11.95 9.44 2.22
CA TYR A 76 -11.44 10.37 1.20
C TYR A 76 -12.01 10.10 -0.21
N GLY A 77 -12.69 8.97 -0.44
CA GLY A 77 -13.14 8.57 -1.77
C GLY A 77 -11.99 8.15 -2.69
N ALA A 78 -10.84 7.75 -2.14
CA ALA A 78 -9.63 7.41 -2.88
C ALA A 78 -9.67 5.98 -3.44
N ALA A 79 -10.70 5.66 -4.24
CA ALA A 79 -11.00 4.31 -4.72
C ALA A 79 -9.83 3.65 -5.47
N TYR A 80 -9.20 4.39 -6.40
CA TYR A 80 -8.07 3.86 -7.18
C TYR A 80 -6.82 3.62 -6.32
N THR A 81 -6.55 4.51 -5.36
CA THR A 81 -5.40 4.35 -4.44
C THR A 81 -5.61 3.16 -3.52
N LEU A 82 -6.83 2.99 -2.99
CA LEU A 82 -7.18 1.83 -2.18
C LEU A 82 -7.07 0.54 -3.00
N GLN A 83 -7.62 0.51 -4.22
CA GLN A 83 -7.51 -0.63 -5.11
C GLN A 83 -6.04 -0.97 -5.40
N GLU A 84 -5.20 0.03 -5.67
CA GLU A 84 -3.78 -0.16 -5.94
C GLU A 84 -3.04 -0.77 -4.73
N LEU A 85 -3.36 -0.31 -3.53
CA LEU A 85 -2.79 -0.83 -2.27
C LEU A 85 -3.22 -2.27 -1.98
N LEU A 86 -4.49 -2.61 -2.25
CA LEU A 86 -5.03 -3.94 -1.99
C LEU A 86 -4.63 -5.00 -3.03
N THR A 87 -4.26 -4.58 -4.25
CA THR A 87 -3.94 -5.50 -5.35
C THR A 87 -2.45 -5.46 -5.68
N VAL A 88 -2.06 -4.57 -6.58
CA VAL A 88 -0.76 -4.53 -7.27
C VAL A 88 0.42 -4.20 -6.35
N LYS A 89 0.17 -3.50 -5.24
CA LYS A 89 1.19 -3.23 -4.20
C LYS A 89 1.23 -4.30 -3.10
N SER A 90 0.32 -5.27 -3.12
CA SER A 90 0.20 -6.32 -2.10
C SER A 90 0.39 -7.71 -2.69
N ASP A 91 -0.67 -8.36 -3.19
CA ASP A 91 -0.72 -9.80 -3.45
C ASP A 91 -1.13 -10.17 -4.89
N ASP A 92 -1.43 -9.21 -5.77
CA ASP A 92 -1.62 -9.49 -7.20
C ASP A 92 -0.28 -9.78 -7.87
N MET A 93 0.04 -11.08 -8.01
CA MET A 93 1.31 -11.55 -8.57
C MET A 93 1.55 -11.11 -10.02
N LEU A 94 0.51 -11.10 -10.85
CA LEU A 94 0.63 -10.73 -12.27
C LEU A 94 0.64 -9.22 -12.42
N GLY A 95 -0.23 -8.51 -11.69
CA GLY A 95 -0.31 -7.06 -11.70
C GLY A 95 0.96 -6.39 -11.21
N ARG A 96 1.58 -6.90 -10.14
CA ARG A 96 2.84 -6.34 -9.62
C ARG A 96 4.00 -6.46 -10.62
N ALA A 97 4.10 -7.58 -11.33
CA ALA A 97 5.14 -7.80 -12.34
C ALA A 97 4.94 -6.87 -13.54
N ARG A 98 3.70 -6.73 -14.01
CA ARG A 98 3.34 -5.81 -15.11
C ARG A 98 3.61 -4.36 -14.76
N ILE A 99 3.24 -3.92 -13.55
CA ILE A 99 3.47 -2.54 -13.10
C ILE A 99 4.95 -2.26 -12.96
N TYR A 100 5.75 -3.20 -12.44
CA TYR A 100 7.19 -3.03 -12.39
C TYR A 100 7.78 -2.82 -13.79
N GLU A 101 7.38 -3.64 -14.77
CA GLU A 101 7.78 -3.49 -16.17
C GLU A 101 7.29 -2.16 -16.77
N ALA A 102 6.05 -1.76 -16.47
CA ALA A 102 5.44 -0.53 -16.96
C ALA A 102 6.15 0.72 -16.42
N ILE A 103 6.53 0.73 -15.14
CA ILE A 103 7.34 1.79 -14.51
C ILE A 103 8.70 1.90 -15.20
N VAL A 104 9.38 0.78 -15.45
CA VAL A 104 10.67 0.77 -16.16
C VAL A 104 10.53 1.32 -17.59
N LYS A 105 9.41 1.05 -18.26
CA LYS A 105 9.11 1.53 -19.61
C LYS A 105 8.54 2.96 -19.65
N GLY A 106 8.22 3.56 -18.50
CA GLY A 106 7.57 4.87 -18.42
C GLY A 106 6.13 4.89 -18.94
N ILE A 107 5.46 3.73 -18.99
CA ILE A 107 4.06 3.61 -19.43
C ILE A 107 3.17 3.49 -18.20
N ASN A 108 2.16 4.35 -18.08
CA ASN A 108 1.17 4.22 -17.02
C ASN A 108 0.05 3.26 -17.45
N THR A 109 0.22 1.97 -17.19
CA THR A 109 -0.86 0.99 -17.24
C THR A 109 -1.11 0.38 -15.86
N THR A 110 -2.29 0.61 -15.31
CA THR A 110 -2.76 -0.01 -14.07
C THR A 110 -4.02 -0.80 -14.39
N SER A 111 -3.86 -2.10 -14.64
CA SER A 111 -4.99 -3.02 -14.74
C SER A 111 -4.87 -4.02 -13.59
N PRO A 112 -5.47 -3.73 -12.43
CA PRO A 112 -5.41 -4.62 -11.28
C PRO A 112 -6.16 -5.91 -11.59
N GLY A 113 -5.56 -7.03 -11.20
CA GLY A 113 -6.19 -8.35 -11.21
C GLY A 113 -6.88 -8.66 -9.88
N ILE A 114 -7.08 -9.95 -9.66
CA ILE A 114 -7.68 -10.49 -8.44
C ILE A 114 -6.58 -10.66 -7.40
N PRO A 115 -6.79 -10.21 -6.14
CA PRO A 115 -5.92 -10.52 -5.03
C PRO A 115 -5.75 -12.02 -4.82
N GLU A 116 -4.52 -12.49 -4.60
CA GLU A 116 -4.29 -13.90 -4.27
C GLU A 116 -4.91 -14.28 -2.92
N SER A 117 -5.00 -13.33 -1.98
CA SER A 117 -5.72 -13.56 -0.71
C SER A 117 -7.18 -13.96 -0.90
N PHE A 118 -7.85 -13.47 -1.95
CA PHE A 118 -9.22 -13.87 -2.27
C PHE A 118 -9.26 -15.30 -2.82
N ASN A 119 -8.28 -15.71 -3.63
CA ASN A 119 -8.17 -17.10 -4.08
C ASN A 119 -7.94 -18.05 -2.91
N VAL A 120 -7.05 -17.70 -1.98
CA VAL A 120 -6.80 -18.46 -0.76
C VAL A 120 -8.09 -18.60 0.06
N LEU A 121 -8.84 -17.50 0.25
CA LEU A 121 -10.12 -17.52 0.95
C LEU A 121 -11.12 -18.51 0.32
N VAL A 122 -11.27 -18.51 -1.00
CA VAL A 122 -12.19 -19.43 -1.70
C VAL A 122 -11.77 -20.88 -1.50
N GLN A 123 -10.46 -21.18 -1.54
CA GLN A 123 -9.95 -22.53 -1.31
C GLN A 123 -10.12 -22.97 0.14
N GLU A 124 -9.94 -22.07 1.11
CA GLU A 124 -10.18 -22.35 2.53
C GLU A 124 -11.65 -22.66 2.79
N LEU A 125 -12.59 -21.92 2.19
CA LEU A 125 -14.02 -22.19 2.29
C LEU A 125 -14.40 -23.53 1.63
N ARG A 126 -13.84 -23.85 0.47
CA ARG A 126 -14.04 -25.16 -0.18
C ARG A 126 -13.50 -26.32 0.66
N GLY A 127 -12.40 -26.10 1.40
CA GLY A 127 -11.88 -27.04 2.39
C GLY A 127 -12.88 -27.36 3.51
N LEU A 128 -13.80 -26.45 3.81
CA LEU A 128 -14.90 -26.63 4.77
C LEU A 128 -16.19 -27.17 4.13
N ALA A 129 -16.12 -27.68 2.90
CA ALA A 129 -17.27 -28.11 2.10
C ALA A 129 -18.30 -27.00 1.80
N LEU A 130 -17.85 -25.73 1.79
CA LEU A 130 -18.64 -24.59 1.32
C LEU A 130 -18.26 -24.28 -0.13
N ASP A 131 -19.20 -24.50 -1.05
CA ASP A 131 -18.99 -24.22 -2.47
C ASP A 131 -19.28 -22.74 -2.78
N VAL A 132 -18.23 -21.99 -3.09
CA VAL A 132 -18.31 -20.59 -3.52
C VAL A 132 -18.14 -20.52 -5.03
N ARG A 133 -19.12 -19.93 -5.68
CA ARG A 133 -19.18 -19.71 -7.13
C ARG A 133 -19.40 -18.24 -7.42
N ILE A 134 -18.76 -17.76 -8.48
CA ILE A 134 -18.85 -16.37 -8.95
C ILE A 134 -19.68 -16.40 -10.22
N TYR A 135 -20.67 -15.51 -10.28
CA TYR A 135 -21.56 -15.40 -11.43
C TYR A 135 -21.40 -14.03 -12.07
N ASP A 136 -21.47 -14.01 -13.40
CA ASP A 136 -21.60 -12.79 -14.19
C ASP A 136 -23.02 -12.20 -14.08
N GLU A 137 -23.23 -10.98 -14.57
CA GLU A 137 -24.54 -10.33 -14.67
C GLU A 137 -25.57 -11.19 -15.42
N ASN A 138 -25.09 -12.04 -16.34
CA ASN A 138 -25.90 -12.95 -17.15
C ASN A 138 -26.20 -14.30 -16.47
N GLY A 139 -25.77 -14.50 -15.22
CA GLY A 139 -25.94 -15.77 -14.50
C GLY A 139 -25.00 -16.90 -14.94
N ASN A 140 -24.01 -16.59 -15.78
CA ASN A 140 -22.98 -17.55 -16.19
C ASN A 140 -21.91 -17.67 -15.10
N GLU A 141 -21.50 -18.90 -14.78
CA GLU A 141 -20.44 -19.15 -13.80
C GLU A 141 -19.07 -18.74 -14.37
N ILE A 142 -18.34 -17.91 -13.63
CA ILE A 142 -16.99 -17.47 -13.98
C ILE A 142 -16.00 -18.35 -13.21
N ASN A 143 -15.16 -19.06 -13.95
CA ASN A 143 -14.05 -19.80 -13.34
C ASN A 143 -13.00 -18.82 -12.80
N LEU A 144 -12.66 -18.98 -11.52
CA LEU A 144 -11.68 -18.14 -10.82
C LEU A 144 -10.30 -18.13 -11.52
N SER A 145 -9.90 -19.27 -12.08
CA SER A 145 -8.66 -19.43 -12.85
C SER A 145 -8.66 -18.65 -14.18
N GLU A 146 -9.83 -18.52 -14.82
CA GLU A 146 -9.97 -17.75 -16.06
C GLU A 146 -10.09 -16.24 -15.78
N TRP A 147 -10.58 -15.87 -14.59
CA TRP A 147 -10.74 -14.49 -14.16
C TRP A 147 -9.39 -13.84 -13.81
N SER A 148 -8.44 -14.60 -13.24
CA SER A 148 -7.08 -14.12 -12.96
C SER A 148 -6.26 -13.88 -14.23
N GLU A 149 -6.46 -14.68 -15.27
CA GLU A 149 -5.85 -14.53 -16.59
C GLU A 149 -6.62 -13.55 -17.51
N GLY A 150 -7.89 -13.26 -17.17
CA GLY A 150 -8.93 -12.68 -18.00
C GLY A 150 -8.83 -11.20 -18.37
N LEU A 151 -7.70 -10.53 -18.11
CA LEU A 151 -7.41 -9.20 -18.67
C LEU A 151 -6.74 -9.25 -20.05
N ASN A 152 -6.43 -10.44 -20.57
CA ASN A 152 -5.81 -10.63 -21.89
C ASN A 152 -6.79 -10.79 -23.07
N LYS A 153 -8.11 -10.58 -22.88
CA LYS A 153 -9.00 -10.44 -24.05
C LYS A 153 -8.92 -9.00 -24.56
N PRO A 154 -8.36 -8.74 -25.75
CA PRO A 154 -8.42 -7.41 -26.33
C PRO A 154 -9.90 -7.02 -26.46
N LYS A 155 -10.28 -5.85 -25.95
CA LYS A 155 -11.60 -5.26 -26.25
C LYS A 155 -11.76 -5.33 -27.77
N ARG A 156 -12.71 -6.14 -28.26
CA ARG A 156 -13.03 -6.20 -29.69
C ARG A 156 -13.30 -4.76 -30.14
N LYS A 157 -12.45 -4.21 -31.01
CA LYS A 157 -12.73 -2.93 -31.66
C LYS A 157 -14.06 -3.11 -32.39
N ILE A 158 -15.10 -2.43 -31.91
CA ILE A 158 -16.34 -2.28 -32.66
C ILE A 158 -15.95 -1.54 -33.93
N LYS A 159 -16.01 -2.21 -35.09
CA LYS A 159 -15.83 -1.55 -36.38
C LYS A 159 -17.06 -0.66 -36.62
N LEU A 160 -16.85 0.65 -36.54
CA LEU A 160 -17.83 1.71 -36.75
C LEU A 160 -18.14 1.91 -38.26
N GLU A 161 -18.31 0.85 -39.04
CA GLU A 161 -18.42 0.93 -40.52
C GLU A 161 -19.74 0.38 -41.10
N THR A 162 -20.83 0.32 -40.33
CA THR A 162 -22.12 -0.20 -40.89
C THR A 162 -23.38 0.59 -40.49
N LEU A 163 -23.26 1.87 -40.10
CA LEU A 163 -24.44 2.74 -39.85
C LEU A 163 -24.52 3.97 -40.77
N GLU A 164 -23.99 3.86 -41.99
CA GLU A 164 -24.35 4.74 -43.10
C GLU A 164 -24.84 3.87 -44.24
N ASN A 165 -26.11 3.44 -44.17
CA ASN A 165 -27.03 3.19 -45.28
C ASN A 165 -28.30 2.52 -44.72
N GLU A 166 -29.24 3.36 -44.31
CA GLU A 166 -30.69 3.30 -44.62
C GLU A 166 -31.37 4.56 -44.07
#